data_AF-A0A2S9G8K1-F1
#
_entry.id   AF-A0A2S9G8K1-F1
#
_cell.length_a   1.000
_cell.length_b   1.000
_cell.length_c   1.000
_cell.angle_alpha   90.00
_cell.angle_beta   90.00
_cell.angle_gamma   90.00
#
_symmetry.space_group_name_H-M   'P 1'
#
loop_
_entity.id
_entity.type
_entity.pdbx_description
1 polymer ?
#
loop_
_entity_poly.entity_id
_entity_poly.type
_entity_poly.pdbx_seq_one_letter_code
_entity_poly.pdbx_strand_id
1 'polypeptide(L)' 'MAKLDDRLDFVLGKKAAEQLDEHLGLHTVGDLLRYFPRKYSDAMTTRGEGEDLDLEEGEH' A
#
# COMPACT_ATOMS: atom_id res chain seq x y z
N MET A 1 -14.60 9.48 -12.62
CA MET A 1 -14.27 9.05 -11.25
C MET A 1 -14.47 7.55 -11.20
N ALA A 2 -13.51 6.80 -10.66
CA ALA A 2 -13.62 5.34 -10.56
C ALA A 2 -14.64 4.90 -9.50
N LYS A 3 -15.32 3.78 -9.73
CA LYS A 3 -16.28 3.11 -8.84
C LYS A 3 -15.74 1.76 -8.38
N LEU A 4 -16.34 1.18 -7.33
CA LEU A 4 -15.88 -0.08 -6.75
C LEU A 4 -15.91 -1.26 -7.74
N ASP A 5 -16.90 -1.30 -8.62
CA ASP A 5 -17.05 -2.40 -9.59
C ASP A 5 -16.25 -2.14 -10.88
N ASP A 6 -15.51 -1.04 -10.95
CA ASP A 6 -14.70 -0.74 -12.14
C ASP A 6 -13.51 -1.68 -12.23
N ARG A 7 -13.27 -2.20 -13.44
CA ARG A 7 -12.13 -3.09 -13.71
C ARG A 7 -10.81 -2.32 -13.72
N LEU A 8 -9.78 -2.95 -13.13
CA LEU A 8 -8.45 -2.37 -13.01
C LEU A 8 -7.79 -2.10 -14.37
N ASP A 9 -8.08 -2.89 -15.41
CA ASP A 9 -7.55 -2.71 -16.76
C ASP A 9 -7.85 -1.32 -17.35
N PHE A 10 -9.02 -0.77 -17.04
CA PHE A 10 -9.46 0.54 -17.55
C PHE A 10 -9.02 1.71 -16.64
N VAL A 11 -8.70 1.42 -15.38
CA VAL A 11 -8.34 2.45 -14.38
C VAL A 11 -6.83 2.62 -14.28
N LEU A 12 -6.08 1.51 -14.21
CA LEU A 12 -4.62 1.47 -14.03
C LEU A 12 -3.87 1.08 -15.31
N GLY A 13 -4.59 0.57 -16.31
CA GLY A 13 -4.02 0.06 -17.55
C GLY A 13 -3.67 -1.43 -17.47
N LYS A 14 -3.67 -2.08 -18.64
CA LYS A 14 -3.55 -3.53 -18.79
C LYS A 14 -2.32 -4.14 -18.10
N LYS A 15 -1.15 -3.55 -18.26
CA LYS A 15 0.11 -4.10 -17.69
C LYS A 15 0.06 -4.19 -16.16
N ALA A 16 -0.41 -3.13 -15.50
CA ALA A 16 -0.50 -3.13 -14.04
C ALA A 16 -1.59 -4.07 -13.55
N ALA A 17 -2.74 -4.09 -14.24
CA ALA A 17 -3.84 -4.97 -13.90
C ALA A 17 -3.47 -6.46 -14.04
N GLU A 18 -2.72 -6.85 -15.08
CA GLU A 18 -2.24 -8.23 -15.26
C GLU A 18 -1.33 -8.67 -14.10
N GLN A 19 -0.43 -7.81 -13.63
CA GLN A 19 0.44 -8.16 -12.48
C GLN A 19 -0.36 -8.29 -11.17
N LEU A 20 -1.38 -7.46 -10.98
CA LEU A 20 -2.25 -7.52 -9.81
C LEU A 20 -3.14 -8.77 -9.82
N ASP A 21 -3.62 -9.18 -10.99
CA ASP A 21 -4.35 -10.43 -11.16
C ASP A 21 -3.43 -11.63 -10.89
N GLU A 22 -2.28 -11.71 -11.57
CA GLU A 22 -1.36 -12.85 -11.48
C GLU A 22 -0.88 -13.14 -10.06
N HIS A 23 -0.54 -12.10 -9.29
CA HIS A 23 0.06 -12.27 -7.97
C HIS A 23 -0.92 -12.13 -6.81
N LEU A 24 -1.99 -11.36 -6.97
CA LEU A 24 -2.90 -11.01 -5.86
C LEU A 24 -4.37 -11.38 -6.15
N GLY A 25 -4.71 -11.80 -7.37
CA GLY A 25 -6.09 -12.12 -7.77
C GLY A 25 -7.05 -10.93 -7.72
N LEU A 26 -6.54 -9.71 -7.95
CA LEU A 26 -7.34 -8.49 -7.86
C LEU A 26 -7.80 -8.05 -9.26
N HIS A 27 -9.10 -7.83 -9.44
CA HIS A 27 -9.66 -7.49 -10.75
C HIS A 27 -10.40 -6.15 -10.78
N THR A 28 -10.90 -5.70 -9.63
CA THR A 28 -11.69 -4.48 -9.48
C THR A 28 -11.05 -3.51 -8.49
N VAL A 29 -11.49 -2.25 -8.56
CA VAL A 29 -11.14 -1.23 -7.56
C VAL A 29 -11.60 -1.66 -6.16
N GLY A 30 -12.74 -2.33 -6.06
CA GLY A 30 -13.25 -2.88 -4.81
C GLY A 30 -12.33 -3.94 -4.20
N ASP A 31 -11.76 -4.81 -5.02
CA ASP A 31 -10.79 -5.83 -4.56
C ASP A 31 -9.53 -5.15 -4.04
N LEU A 32 -9.01 -4.17 -4.78
CA LEU A 32 -7.81 -3.42 -4.40
C LEU A 32 -7.97 -2.70 -3.06
N LEU A 33 -9.10 -2.02 -2.83
CA LEU A 33 -9.34 -1.27 -1.58
C LEU A 33 -9.64 -2.17 -0.38
N ARG A 34 -10.14 -3.39 -0.61
CA ARG A 34 -10.43 -4.37 0.44
C ARG A 34 -9.28 -5.35 0.66
N TYR A 35 -8.23 -5.28 -0.14
CA TYR A 35 -7.05 -6.07 0.03
C TYR A 35 -6.22 -5.53 1.20
N PHE A 36 -6.46 -6.09 2.40
CA PHE A 36 -5.71 -5.73 3.60
C PHE A 36 -4.36 -6.46 3.61
N PRO A 37 -3.23 -5.72 3.59
CA PRO A 37 -1.92 -6.34 3.73
C PRO A 37 -1.83 -7.10 5.06
N ARG A 38 -1.30 -8.33 5.03
CA ARG A 38 -1.08 -9.13 6.25
C ARG A 38 -0.07 -8.46 7.20
N LYS A 39 0.79 -7.60 6.64
CA LYS A 39 1.67 -6.66 7.33
C LYS A 39 1.80 -5.42 6.45
N TYR A 40 1.68 -4.24 7.03
CA TYR A 40 2.19 -3.03 6.40
C TYR A 40 3.71 -3.06 6.52
N SER A 41 4.42 -2.77 5.43
CA SER A 41 5.86 -2.54 5.52
C SER A 41 6.08 -1.32 6.42
N ASP A 42 6.82 -1.48 7.51
CA ASP A 42 7.20 -0.41 8.47
C ASP A 42 8.14 0.66 7.88
N ALA A 43 8.28 0.71 6.55
CA ALA A 43 9.26 1.56 5.91
C ALA A 43 8.70 2.99 5.81
N MET A 44 9.07 3.87 6.75
CA MET A 44 10.16 4.83 6.51
C MET A 44 10.51 5.82 7.66
N THR A 45 9.91 5.81 8.86
CA THR A 45 10.41 6.66 9.99
C THR A 45 10.14 6.15 11.41
N THR A 46 9.71 4.90 11.62
CA THR A 46 9.54 4.41 13.00
C THR A 46 10.87 3.90 13.53
N ARG A 47 11.58 4.76 14.26
CA ARG A 47 12.72 4.39 15.13
C ARG A 47 12.30 3.23 16.03
N GLY A 48 13.13 2.18 16.11
CA GLY A 48 12.83 0.99 16.89
C GLY A 48 12.64 1.29 18.38
N GLU A 49 11.78 0.53 19.05
CA GLU A 49 11.62 0.62 20.51
C GLU A 49 12.96 0.29 21.20
N GLY A 50 13.58 1.28 21.86
CA GLY A 50 14.85 1.12 22.58
C GLY A 50 16.09 1.70 21.90
N GLU A 51 15.96 2.43 20.79
CA GLU A 51 17.07 3.22 20.25
C GLU A 51 17.32 4.47 21.12
N ASP A 52 18.56 4.62 21.60
CA ASP A 52 18.98 5.79 22.38
C ASP A 52 18.80 7.08 21.57
N LEU A 53 18.29 8.11 22.25
CA LEU A 53 18.07 9.43 21.70
C LEU A 53 19.36 10.25 21.85
N ASP A 54 20.19 10.33 20.80
CA ASP A 54 21.17 11.42 20.67
C ASP A 54 20.44 12.71 20.24
N LEU A 55 19.50 13.18 21.06
CA LEU A 55 18.79 14.44 20.85
C LEU A 55 19.32 15.46 21.86
N GLU A 56 19.84 16.59 21.37
CA GLU A 56 20.04 17.76 22.22
C GLU A 56 18.65 18.34 22.61
N GLU A 57 18.50 18.74 23.87
CA GLU A 57 17.24 19.25 24.41
C GLU A 57 16.82 20.53 23.66
N GLY A 58 15.80 20.44 22.79
CA GLY A 58 15.17 21.63 22.18
C GLY A 58 14.67 21.55 20.73
N GLU A 59 14.88 20.48 19.98
CA GLU A 59 14.40 20.40 18.58
C GLU A 59 13.24 19.38 18.46
N HIS A 60 12.07 19.88 18.07
CA HIS A 60 10.82 19.13 17.83
C HIS A 60 10.49 19.07 16.34
#